data_AF-A0A2T4UE36-F1
#
_entry.id   AF-A0A2T4UE36-F1
#
_cell.length_a   1.000
_cell.length_b   1.000
_cell.length_c   1.000
_cell.angle_alpha   90.00
_cell.angle_beta   90.00
_cell.angle_gamma   90.00
#
_symmetry.space_group_name_H-M   'P 1'
#
loop_
_entity.id
_entity.type
_entity.pdbx_description
1 polymer ?
#
loop_
_entity_poly.entity_id
_entity_poly.type
_entity_poly.pdbx_seq_one_letter_code
_entity_poly.pdbx_strand_id
1 'polypeptide(L)' 'MSTARSTARTRPAETAATFGALVTATAYAIGLSAEWIAVAGILAGLAPGAVTFIVANGGVREVAARLWRGARA' A
#
# COMPACT_ATOMS: atom_id res chain seq x y z
N MET A 1 26.11 -13.26 25.44
CA MET A 1 26.19 -13.31 23.96
C MET A 1 24.85 -12.80 23.44
N SER A 2 24.81 -11.52 23.04
CA SER A 2 23.58 -10.77 22.77
C SER A 2 23.00 -11.17 21.42
N THR A 3 21.86 -11.87 21.42
CA THR A 3 21.04 -12.06 20.23
C THR A 3 20.31 -10.76 19.93
N ALA A 4 21.04 -9.80 19.35
CA ALA A 4 20.45 -8.67 18.66
C ALA A 4 19.70 -9.21 17.44
N ARG A 5 18.51 -9.76 17.68
CA ARG A 5 17.49 -9.97 16.67
C ARG A 5 17.19 -8.57 16.15
N SER A 6 17.87 -8.21 15.06
CA SER A 6 17.57 -7.01 14.28
C SER A 6 16.12 -7.15 13.87
N THR A 7 15.25 -6.60 14.70
CA THR A 7 13.86 -6.38 14.38
C THR A 7 13.93 -5.29 13.35
N ALA A 8 14.07 -5.69 12.08
CA ALA A 8 13.84 -4.82 10.95
C ALA A 8 12.43 -4.28 11.15
N ARG A 9 12.33 -3.13 11.81
CA ARG A 9 11.12 -2.33 11.88
C ARG A 9 10.85 -2.00 10.43
N THR A 10 9.98 -2.75 9.80
CA THR A 10 9.31 -2.33 8.58
C THR A 10 8.72 -0.97 8.91
N ARG A 11 9.30 0.08 8.33
CA ARG A 11 8.80 1.44 8.46
C ARG A 11 7.75 1.59 7.37
N PRO A 12 6.45 1.43 7.68
CA PRO A 12 5.39 1.42 6.67
C PRO A 12 5.39 2.70 5.81
N ALA A 13 5.84 3.82 6.37
CA ALA A 13 6.03 5.07 5.65
C ALA A 13 7.11 4.98 4.55
N GLU A 14 8.23 4.29 4.80
CA GLU A 14 9.30 4.12 3.80
C GLU A 14 8.85 3.17 2.68
N THR A 15 8.09 2.11 3.00
CA THR A 15 7.54 1.20 2.01
C THR A 15 6.49 1.89 1.12
N ALA A 16 5.60 2.68 1.72
CA ALA A 16 4.62 3.49 0.97
C ALA A 16 5.28 4.52 0.05
N ALA A 17 6.29 5.24 0.57
CA ALA A 17 7.03 6.22 -0.20
C ALA A 17 7.81 5.58 -1.37
N THR A 18 8.49 4.46 -1.11
CA THR A 18 9.26 3.74 -2.14
C THR A 18 8.34 3.23 -3.25
N PHE A 19 7.22 2.61 -2.88
CA PHE A 19 6.27 2.09 -3.86
C PHE A 19 5.61 3.20 -4.67
N GLY A 20 5.19 4.29 -4.03
CA GLY A 20 4.65 5.47 -4.70
C GLY A 20 5.66 6.11 -5.67
N ALA A 21 6.92 6.23 -5.27
CA ALA A 21 7.99 6.75 -6.13
C ALA A 21 8.22 5.85 -7.36
N LEU A 22 8.19 4.53 -7.17
CA LEU A 22 8.41 3.55 -8.24
C LEU A 22 7.28 3.62 -9.28
N VAL A 23 6.03 3.66 -8.84
CA VAL A 23 4.86 3.81 -9.72
C VAL A 23 4.88 5.14 -10.46
N THR A 24 5.26 6.23 -9.78
CA THR A 24 5.42 7.57 -10.38
C THR A 24 6.49 7.55 -11.47
N ALA A 25 7.65 6.93 -11.20
CA ALA A 25 8.75 6.81 -12.15
C ALA A 25 8.35 5.95 -13.37
N THR A 26 7.63 4.84 -13.17
CA THR A 26 7.11 4.01 -14.27
C THR A 26 6.09 4.77 -15.11
N ALA A 27 5.16 5.49 -14.48
CA ALA A 27 4.14 6.29 -15.15
C ALA A 27 4.75 7.39 -16.03
N TYR A 28 5.81 8.04 -15.53
CA TYR A 28 6.60 8.99 -16.30
C TYR A 28 7.30 8.33 -17.50
N ALA A 29 7.93 7.17 -17.29
CA ALA A 29 8.66 6.46 -18.35
C ALA A 29 7.78 6.01 -19.52
N ILE A 30 6.50 5.69 -19.27
CA ILE A 30 5.53 5.33 -20.33
C ILE A 30 4.83 6.55 -20.94
N GLY A 31 5.21 7.77 -20.55
CA GLY A 31 4.71 9.02 -21.14
C GLY A 31 3.33 9.46 -20.68
N LEU A 32 2.89 9.07 -19.47
CA LEU A 32 1.61 9.57 -18.92
C LEU A 32 1.67 11.08 -18.65
N SER A 33 0.52 11.74 -18.71
CA SER A 33 0.42 13.15 -18.32
C SER A 33 0.65 13.32 -16.80
N ALA A 34 1.08 14.52 -16.40
CA ALA A 34 1.37 14.85 -15.01
C ALA A 34 0.18 14.58 -14.05
N GLU A 35 -1.05 14.80 -14.52
CA GLU A 35 -2.27 14.51 -13.77
C GLU A 35 -2.39 13.01 -13.45
N TRP A 36 -2.17 12.14 -14.45
CA TRP A 36 -2.21 10.70 -14.26
C TRP A 36 -1.06 10.18 -13.41
N ILE A 37 0.12 10.78 -13.53
CA ILE A 37 1.28 10.47 -12.68
C ILE A 37 0.97 10.79 -11.21
N ALA A 38 0.38 11.94 -10.92
CA ALA A 38 0.00 12.33 -9.56
C ALA A 38 -1.05 11.39 -8.96
N VAL A 39 -2.09 11.05 -9.75
CA VAL A 39 -3.12 10.08 -9.34
C VAL A 39 -2.49 8.71 -9.05
N ALA A 40 -1.63 8.22 -9.95
CA ALA A 40 -0.98 6.93 -9.79
C ALA A 40 -0.08 6.90 -8.55
N GLY A 41 0.70 7.96 -8.28
CA GLY A 41 1.54 8.08 -7.09
C GLY A 41 0.74 8.07 -5.79
N ILE A 42 -0.38 8.80 -5.72
CA ILE A 42 -1.26 8.83 -4.53
C ILE A 42 -1.89 7.45 -4.30
N LEU A 43 -2.46 6.83 -5.34
CA LEU A 43 -3.08 5.51 -5.24
C LEU A 43 -2.07 4.43 -4.85
N ALA A 44 -0.87 4.48 -5.44
CA ALA A 44 0.22 3.57 -5.12
C ALA A 44 0.67 3.74 -3.67
N GLY A 45 0.81 4.98 -3.17
CA GLY A 45 1.19 5.23 -1.77
C GLY A 45 0.21 4.64 -0.75
N LEU A 46 -1.09 4.55 -1.09
CA LEU A 46 -2.11 3.94 -0.24
C LEU A 46 -2.12 2.40 -0.29
N ALA A 47 -1.61 1.79 -1.37
CA ALA A 47 -1.70 0.36 -1.59
C ALA A 47 -0.99 -0.49 -0.50
N PRO A 48 0.23 -0.18 -0.02
CA PRO A 48 0.86 -0.95 1.04
C PRO A 48 0.08 -0.93 2.36
N GLY A 49 -0.55 0.20 2.69
CA GLY A 49 -1.43 0.32 3.85
C GLY A 49 -2.67 -0.56 3.72
N ALA A 50 -3.33 -0.52 2.56
CA ALA A 50 -4.48 -1.36 2.26
C ALA A 50 -4.15 -2.86 2.30
N VAL A 51 -3.02 -3.27 1.72
CA VAL A 51 -2.56 -4.67 1.75
C VAL A 51 -2.27 -5.11 3.17
N THR A 52 -1.59 -4.28 3.97
CA THR A 52 -1.30 -4.60 5.38
C THR A 52 -2.59 -4.79 6.18
N PHE A 53 -3.57 -3.90 5.98
CA PHE A 53 -4.89 -4.01 6.61
C PHE A 53 -5.62 -5.29 6.20
N ILE A 54 -5.60 -5.62 4.91
CA ILE A 54 -6.23 -6.83 4.38
C ILE A 54 -5.61 -8.09 5.00
N VAL A 55 -4.28 -8.18 5.02
CA VAL A 55 -3.56 -9.32 5.61
C VAL A 55 -3.86 -9.44 7.10
N ALA A 56 -3.87 -8.31 7.83
CA ALA A 56 -4.18 -8.29 9.26
C ALA A 56 -5.63 -8.73 9.58
N ASN A 57 -6.55 -8.62 8.61
CA ASN A 57 -7.97 -8.98 8.78
C ASN A 57 -8.35 -10.33 8.16
N GLY A 58 -7.39 -11.23 7.91
CA GLY A 58 -7.67 -12.58 7.40
C GLY A 58 -7.80 -12.67 5.87
N GLY A 59 -7.42 -11.61 5.15
CA GLY A 59 -7.39 -11.57 3.69
C GLY A 59 -8.61 -10.89 3.05
N VAL A 60 -8.56 -10.78 1.72
CA VAL A 60 -9.48 -9.95 0.92
C VAL A 60 -10.93 -10.38 1.09
N ARG A 61 -11.19 -11.70 1.11
CA ARG A 61 -12.55 -12.26 1.24
C ARG A 61 -13.23 -11.81 2.52
N GLU A 62 -12.51 -11.78 3.63
CA GLU A 62 -13.09 -11.44 4.92
C GLU A 62 -13.33 -9.95 5.08
N VAL A 63 -12.40 -9.12 4.59
CA VAL A 63 -12.59 -7.65 4.51
C VAL A 63 -13.79 -7.31 3.64
N ALA A 64 -13.91 -7.92 2.45
CA ALA A 64 -15.04 -7.70 1.56
C ALA A 64 -16.37 -8.11 2.21
N ALA A 65 -16.41 -9.25 2.91
CA ALA A 65 -17.60 -9.69 3.64
C ALA A 65 -17.97 -8.77 4.82
N ARG A 66 -16.98 -8.13 5.47
CA ARG A 66 -17.23 -7.12 6.52
C ARG A 66 -17.78 -5.83 5.94
N LEU A 67 -17.20 -5.34 4.84
CA LEU A 67 -17.69 -4.14 4.14
C LEU A 67 -19.12 -4.34 3.62
N TRP A 68 -19.42 -5.50 3.04
CA TRP A 68 -20.77 -5.82 2.56
C TRP A 68 -21.81 -5.87 3.68
N ARG A 69 -21.44 -6.38 4.86
CA ARG A 69 -22.32 -6.38 6.04
C ARG A 69 -22.49 -4.97 6.61
N GLY A 70 -21.43 -4.17 6.67
CA GLY A 70 -21.48 -2.79 7.15
C GLY A 70 -22.25 -1.84 6.23
N ALA A 71 -22.21 -2.05 4.91
CA ALA A 71 -22.96 -1.26 3.94
C ALA A 71 -24.48 -1.51 3.95
N ARG A 72 -24.94 -2.54 4.67
CA ARG A 72 -26.36 -2.87 4.85
C ARG A 72 -26.90 -2.46 6.23
N ALA A 73 -26.06 -1.93 7.12
CA ALA A 73 -26.46 -1.37 8.41
C ALA A 73 -26.77 0.12 8.26
#